data_AF-U9STJ6-F1
#
_entry.id   AF-U9STJ6-F1
#
_cell.length_a   1.000
_cell.length_b   1.000
_cell.length_c   1.000
_cell.angle_alpha   90.00
_cell.angle_beta   90.00
_cell.angle_gamma   90.00
#
_symmetry.space_group_name_H-M   'P 1'
#
loop_
_entity.id
_entity.type
_entity.pdbx_description
1 polymer ?
#
loop_
_entity_poly.entity_id
_entity_poly.type
_entity_poly.pdbx_seq_one_letter_code
_entity_poly.pdbx_strand_id
1 'polypeptide(L)' 'NTEDTIISNVKYAEYALLYSIEYGPCFGSGIVICASSESVDYNYITCEWTSSYEKNIRETKDPFSMEDYEVFQIKRK' A
#
# COMPACT_ATOMS: atom_id res chain seq x y z
N ASN A 1 -0.51 7.42 -20.77
CA ASN A 1 -0.57 5.96 -20.96
C ASN A 1 -1.07 5.33 -19.68
N THR A 2 -2.35 4.97 -19.63
CA THR A 2 -2.99 4.28 -18.50
C THR A 2 -3.01 2.77 -18.68
N GLU A 3 -2.50 2.27 -19.82
CA GLU A 3 -2.52 0.85 -20.23
C GLU A 3 -1.77 -0.08 -19.27
N ASP A 4 -0.78 0.43 -18.51
CA ASP A 4 -0.02 -0.37 -17.52
C ASP A 4 -0.61 -0.32 -16.10
N THR A 5 -1.83 0.20 -15.94
CA THR A 5 -2.44 0.32 -14.60
C THR A 5 -3.03 -0.99 -14.15
N ILE A 6 -2.46 -1.58 -13.09
CA ILE A 6 -3.01 -2.77 -12.46
C ILE A 6 -4.16 -2.36 -11.55
N ILE A 7 -5.39 -2.73 -11.94
CA ILE A 7 -6.57 -2.68 -11.08
C ILE A 7 -6.83 -4.08 -10.54
N SER A 8 -6.96 -4.18 -9.22
CA SER A 8 -7.18 -5.44 -8.50
C SER A 8 -8.30 -5.29 -7.49
N ASN A 9 -9.34 -6.13 -7.59
CA ASN A 9 -10.45 -6.08 -6.63
C ASN A 9 -10.03 -6.71 -5.30
N VAL A 10 -10.60 -6.19 -4.22
CA VAL A 10 -10.46 -6.74 -2.88
C VAL A 10 -11.25 -8.04 -2.77
N LYS A 11 -10.58 -9.11 -2.34
CA LYS A 11 -11.16 -10.43 -2.09
C LYS A 11 -11.52 -10.64 -0.61
N TYR A 12 -10.62 -10.24 0.30
CA TYR A 12 -10.80 -10.35 1.75
C TYR A 12 -10.61 -8.98 2.39
N ALA A 13 -11.71 -8.27 2.63
CA ALA A 13 -11.68 -6.87 3.05
C ALA A 13 -11.02 -6.68 4.43
N GLU A 14 -11.19 -7.65 5.33
CA GLU A 14 -10.59 -7.67 6.66
C GLU A 14 -9.06 -7.73 6.65
N TYR A 15 -8.46 -8.15 5.54
CA TYR A 15 -7.00 -8.26 5.37
C TYR A 15 -6.46 -7.35 4.27
N ALA A 16 -7.33 -6.60 3.57
CA ALA A 16 -6.94 -5.77 2.45
C ALA A 16 -6.46 -4.39 2.90
N LEU A 17 -6.94 -3.91 4.04
CA LEU A 17 -6.60 -2.61 4.58
C LEU A 17 -6.32 -2.76 6.08
N LEU A 18 -5.12 -2.33 6.50
CA LEU A 18 -4.76 -2.20 7.91
C LEU A 18 -4.33 -0.76 8.15
N TYR A 19 -4.80 -0.19 9.25
CA TYR A 19 -4.41 1.13 9.71
C TYR A 19 -3.92 0.99 11.14
N SER A 20 -2.65 1.33 11.38
CA SER A 20 -2.04 1.34 12.70
C SER A 20 -1.32 2.68 12.91
N ILE A 21 -1.30 3.13 14.15
CA ILE A 21 -0.49 4.30 14.57
C ILE A 21 1.00 4.02 14.33
N GLU A 22 1.42 2.76 14.44
CA GLU A 22 2.83 2.35 14.29
C GLU A 22 3.28 2.21 12.83
N TYR A 23 2.37 1.86 11.91
CA TYR A 23 2.74 1.44 10.54
C TYR A 23 2.09 2.28 9.42
N GLY A 24 1.23 3.24 9.75
CA GLY A 24 0.51 4.02 8.71
C GLY A 24 -0.54 3.18 7.96
N PRO A 25 -0.96 3.61 6.76
CA PRO A 25 -1.88 2.86 5.92
C PRO A 25 -1.18 1.71 5.19
N CYS A 26 -1.64 0.47 5.42
CA CYS A 26 -1.15 -0.72 4.72
C CYS A 26 -2.25 -1.32 3.84
N PHE A 27 -1.89 -1.73 2.63
CA PHE A 27 -2.77 -2.45 1.72
C PHE A 27 -2.65 -3.96 1.94
N GLY A 28 -2.96 -4.38 3.18
CA GLY A 28 -2.71 -5.74 3.66
C GLY A 28 -1.21 -6.04 3.72
N SER A 29 -0.83 -7.28 3.41
CA SER A 29 0.57 -7.64 3.13
C SER A 29 1.01 -7.26 1.71
N GLY A 30 0.13 -6.68 0.89
CA GLY A 30 0.44 -6.36 -0.50
C GLY A 30 1.46 -5.24 -0.62
N ILE A 31 1.20 -4.13 0.08
CA ILE A 31 2.10 -2.99 0.18
C ILE A 31 2.07 -2.48 1.61
N VAL A 32 3.24 -2.43 2.25
CA VAL A 32 3.45 -1.84 3.57
C VAL A 32 4.29 -0.59 3.40
N ILE A 33 3.79 0.55 3.88
CA ILE A 33 4.46 1.85 3.83
C ILE A 33 4.50 2.38 5.26
N CYS A 34 5.65 2.29 5.92
CA CYS A 34 5.81 2.78 7.28
C CYS A 34 7.10 3.59 7.46
N ALA A 35 7.15 4.30 8.58
CA ALA A 35 8.35 4.99 9.03
C ALA A 35 9.08 4.12 10.06
N SER A 36 10.41 4.12 10.01
CA SER A 36 11.22 3.43 11.01
C SER A 36 11.10 4.03 12.42
N SER A 37 10.59 5.26 12.55
CA SER A 37 10.31 5.95 13.82
C SER A 37 9.32 7.11 13.63
N GLU A 38 8.75 7.60 14.73
CA GLU A 38 7.69 8.64 14.75
C GLU A 38 8.07 9.98 14.10
N SER A 39 9.37 10.25 13.91
CA SER A 39 9.88 11.54 13.40
C SER A 39 10.61 11.41 12.06
N VAL A 40 10.43 10.28 11.37
CA VAL A 40 11.00 10.05 10.03
C VAL A 40 9.85 9.88 9.05
N ASP A 41 10.05 10.32 7.82
CA ASP A 41 9.11 10.05 6.74
C ASP A 41 9.02 8.54 6.43
N TYR A 42 8.11 8.17 5.52
CA TYR A 42 7.95 6.79 5.08
C TYR A 42 9.19 6.26 4.35
N ASN A 43 10.14 5.75 5.13
CA ASN A 43 11.43 5.26 4.66
C ASN A 43 11.52 3.73 4.60
N TYR A 44 10.48 3.02 5.04
CA TYR A 44 10.38 1.59 4.95
C TYR A 44 9.18 1.20 4.09
N ILE A 45 9.47 0.63 2.92
CA ILE A 45 8.45 0.22 1.97
C ILE A 45 8.75 -1.19 1.49
N THR A 46 7.79 -2.08 1.66
CA THR A 46 7.88 -3.47 1.18
C THR A 46 6.67 -3.85 0.36
N CYS A 47 6.89 -4.76 -0.60
CA CYS A 47 5.85 -5.36 -1.40
C CYS A 47 5.87 -6.87 -1.20
N GLU A 48 4.78 -7.44 -0.68
CA GLU A 48 4.66 -8.89 -0.59
C GLU A 48 3.44 -9.39 -1.36
N TRP A 49 3.40 -10.70 -1.54
CA TRP A 49 2.21 -11.33 -2.08
C TRP A 49 1.10 -11.34 -1.03
N THR A 50 -0.12 -11.07 -1.46
CA THR A 50 -1.29 -11.10 -0.58
C THR A 50 -2.45 -11.77 -1.29
N SER A 51 -3.18 -12.61 -0.56
CA SER A 51 -4.42 -13.23 -1.05
C SER A 51 -5.63 -12.31 -0.91
N SER A 52 -5.47 -11.15 -0.27
CA SER A 52 -6.52 -10.16 -0.03
C SER A 52 -7.01 -9.47 -1.29
N TYR A 53 -6.30 -9.63 -2.41
CA TYR A 53 -6.56 -9.00 -3.70
C TYR A 53 -6.57 -10.06 -4.81
N GLU A 54 -7.38 -9.86 -5.86
CA GLU A 54 -7.49 -10.81 -6.99
C GLU A 54 -6.19 -10.93 -7.80
N LYS A 55 -5.46 -9.81 -7.91
CA LYS A 55 -4.14 -9.66 -8.51
C LYS A 55 -3.20 -8.97 -7.52
N ASN A 56 -1.90 -9.18 -7.69
CA ASN A 56 -0.91 -8.42 -6.94
C ASN A 56 -1.07 -6.93 -7.25
N ILE A 57 -0.88 -6.09 -6.23
CA ILE A 57 -0.94 -4.63 -6.36
C ILE A 57 0.26 -4.10 -7.17
N ARG A 58 1.35 -4.87 -7.22
CA ARG A 58 2.56 -4.61 -8.01
C ARG A 58 3.06 -5.89 -8.67
N GLU A 59 3.69 -5.78 -9.84
CA GLU A 59 4.29 -6.93 -10.53
C GLU A 59 5.53 -7.46 -9.80
N THR A 60 6.35 -6.55 -9.27
CA THR A 60 7.57 -6.88 -8.55
C THR A 60 7.34 -6.95 -7.04
N LYS A 61 8.12 -7.79 -6.36
CA LYS A 61 8.13 -7.91 -4.89
C LYS A 61 9.28 -7.14 -4.25
N ASP A 62 10.09 -6.48 -5.05
CA ASP A 62 11.26 -5.76 -4.56
C ASP A 62 10.81 -4.55 -3.72
N PRO A 63 11.49 -4.31 -2.59
CA PRO A 63 11.39 -3.03 -1.90
C PRO A 63 11.68 -1.88 -2.87
N PHE A 64 11.05 -0.74 -2.63
CA PHE A 64 11.28 0.46 -3.42
C PHE A 64 11.38 1.69 -2.53
N SER A 65 11.99 2.75 -3.04
CA SER A 65 12.01 4.06 -2.39
C SER A 65 10.98 4.98 -3.05
N MET A 66 10.47 5.93 -2.28
CA MET A 66 9.54 6.95 -2.74
C MET A 66 10.14 8.31 -2.38
N GLU A 67 10.31 9.18 -3.38
CA GLU A 67 10.84 10.53 -3.15
C GLU A 67 9.72 11.48 -2.70
N ASP A 68 8.55 11.40 -3.36
CA ASP A 68 7.38 12.22 -3.07
C ASP A 68 6.10 11.37 -3.10
N TYR A 69 5.10 11.79 -2.32
CA TYR A 69 3.78 11.15 -2.29
C TYR A 69 2.65 12.16 -2.06
N GLU A 70 1.47 11.86 -2.62
CA GLU A 70 0.26 12.66 -2.46
C GLU A 70 -0.84 11.82 -1.81
N VAL A 71 -1.47 12.34 -0.76
CA VAL A 71 -2.59 11.68 -0.06
C VAL A 71 -3.89 12.44 -0.34
N PHE A 72 -4.85 11.75 -0.96
CA PHE A 72 -6.16 12.30 -1.28
C PHE A 72 -7.25 11.70 -0.40
N GLN A 73 -8.00 12.54 0.33
CA GLN A 73 -9.19 12.11 1.05
C GLN A 73 -10.44 12.36 0.19
N ILE A 74 -11.10 11.30 -0.24
CA ILE A 74 -12.38 11.38 -0.95
C ILE A 74 -13.51 11.53 0.09
N LYS A 75 -14.24 12.65 0.04
CA LYS A 75 -15.43 12.88 0.87
C LYS A 75 -16.69 12.69 0.03
N ARG A 76 -17.63 11.87 0.51
CA ARG A 76 -18.99 11.86 -0.04
C ARG A 76 -19.68 13.18 0.32
N LYS A 77 -20.47 13.72 -0.61
CA LYS A 77 -21.34 14.87 -0.36
C LYS A 77 -22.52 14.50 0.54
#